data_AF-A0A956F491-F1
#
_entry.id   AF-A0A956F491-F1
#
_cell.length_a   1.000
_cell.length_b   1.000
_cell.length_c   1.000
_cell.angle_alpha   90.00
_cell.angle_beta   90.00
_cell.angle_gamma   90.00
#
_symmetry.space_group_name_H-M   'P 1'
#
loop_
_entity.id
_entity.type
_entity.pdbx_description
1 polymer ?
#
loop_
_entity_poly.entity_id
_entity_poly.type
_entity_poly.pdbx_seq_one_letter_code
_entity_poly.pdbx_strand_id
1 'polypeptide(L)'
;RCVAALWELRTAPEFRLRRAAALALMKLCEGSPQLRPPRREIVRLAEVELRRPSKTSSERTAFERQSPFRLDSRGNELAPTLELVFILLALIGDAGQLRLALSAVTSADATRRGTGLEFLDNLLPPNLRLRLIALAEQPELTQASHVVPRSVVEALAVELRCGELSVEALRAKYRAAKRKSYDRASDA
;
A
#
# COMPACT_ATOMS: atom_id res chain seq x y z
N ARG A 1 -9.17 -1.99 -18.19
CA ARG A 1 -8.25 -0.95 -17.65
C ARG A 1 -7.78 -1.30 -16.24
N CYS A 2 -8.64 -1.33 -15.22
CA CYS A 2 -8.21 -1.71 -13.86
C CYS A 2 -7.70 -3.15 -13.74
N VAL A 3 -8.23 -4.09 -14.52
CA VAL A 3 -7.71 -5.47 -14.58
C VAL A 3 -6.26 -5.52 -15.07
N ALA A 4 -5.88 -4.66 -16.03
CA ALA A 4 -4.49 -4.57 -16.50
C ALA A 4 -3.58 -3.98 -15.40
N ALA A 5 -4.03 -2.91 -14.73
CA ALA A 5 -3.31 -2.34 -13.59
C ALA A 5 -3.14 -3.35 -12.43
N LEU A 6 -4.15 -4.18 -12.16
CA LEU A 6 -4.06 -5.28 -11.19
C LEU A 6 -3.08 -6.38 -11.61
N TRP A 7 -2.99 -6.66 -12.91
CA TRP A 7 -2.04 -7.61 -13.44
C TRP A 7 -0.60 -7.11 -13.27
N GLU A 8 -0.34 -5.84 -13.62
CA GLU A 8 0.96 -5.19 -13.40
C GLU A 8 1.32 -5.10 -11.91
N LEU A 9 0.33 -4.82 -11.05
CA LEU A 9 0.46 -4.88 -9.59
C LEU A 9 0.95 -6.25 -9.12
N ARG A 10 0.42 -7.34 -9.70
CA ARG A 10 0.77 -8.70 -9.31
C ARG A 10 2.19 -9.08 -9.73
N THR A 11 2.60 -8.66 -10.93
CA THR A 11 3.84 -9.09 -11.58
C THR A 11 5.04 -8.22 -11.23
N ALA A 12 4.83 -6.97 -10.79
CA ALA A 12 5.93 -6.09 -10.41
C ALA A 12 6.76 -6.68 -9.25
N PRO A 13 8.07 -6.94 -9.43
CA PRO A 13 8.88 -7.60 -8.41
C PRO A 13 9.26 -6.65 -7.26
N GLU A 14 9.35 -5.35 -7.52
CA GLU A 14 9.64 -4.34 -6.51
C GLU A 14 8.39 -3.98 -5.68
N PHE A 15 8.49 -4.13 -4.35
CA PHE A 15 7.40 -3.80 -3.42
C PHE A 15 6.87 -2.37 -3.59
N ARG A 16 7.76 -1.40 -3.82
CA ARG A 16 7.39 0.01 -3.97
C ARG A 16 6.55 0.27 -5.21
N LEU A 17 6.84 -0.41 -6.31
CA LEU A 17 6.03 -0.28 -7.53
C LEU A 17 4.63 -0.82 -7.27
N ARG A 18 4.51 -1.95 -6.57
CA ARG A 18 3.21 -2.49 -6.16
C ARG A 18 2.46 -1.51 -5.26
N ARG A 19 3.12 -0.97 -4.24
CA ARG A 19 2.48 -0.01 -3.31
C ARG A 19 2.06 1.28 -4.01
N ALA A 20 2.92 1.88 -4.83
CA ALA A 20 2.60 3.09 -5.57
C ALA A 20 1.45 2.87 -6.57
N ALA A 21 1.44 1.74 -7.28
CA ALA A 21 0.35 1.39 -8.18
C ALA A 21 -0.97 1.16 -7.43
N ALA A 22 -0.94 0.53 -6.26
CA ALA A 22 -2.13 0.28 -5.44
C ALA A 22 -2.76 1.60 -4.95
N LEU A 23 -1.92 2.53 -4.46
CA LEU A 23 -2.37 3.86 -4.05
C LEU A 23 -2.92 4.68 -5.23
N ALA A 24 -2.27 4.61 -6.39
CA ALA A 24 -2.74 5.31 -7.57
C ALA A 24 -4.08 4.75 -8.07
N LEU A 25 -4.24 3.42 -8.02
CA LEU A 25 -5.51 2.75 -8.32
C LEU A 25 -6.61 3.14 -7.31
N MET A 26 -6.28 3.25 -6.03
CA MET A 26 -7.22 3.68 -4.99
C MET A 26 -7.72 5.09 -5.24
N LYS A 27 -6.83 6.06 -5.49
CA LYS A 27 -7.22 7.43 -5.85
C LYS A 27 -8.05 7.50 -7.13
N LEU A 28 -7.73 6.65 -8.12
CA LEU A 28 -8.53 6.55 -9.34
C LEU A 28 -9.94 6.03 -9.05
N CYS A 29 -10.09 5.04 -8.17
CA CYS A 29 -11.39 4.49 -7.79
C CYS A 29 -12.22 5.44 -6.91
N GLU A 30 -11.60 6.33 -6.12
CA GLU A 30 -12.28 7.37 -5.36
C GLU A 30 -13.06 8.33 -6.29
N GLY A 31 -12.43 8.76 -7.39
CA GLY A 31 -13.06 9.64 -8.38
C GLY A 31 -13.92 8.93 -9.42
N SER A 32 -13.91 7.60 -9.47
CA SER A 32 -14.64 6.80 -10.48
C SER A 32 -15.00 5.41 -9.95
N PRO A 33 -16.10 5.29 -9.18
CA PRO A 33 -16.49 4.03 -8.54
C PRO A 33 -16.73 2.87 -9.52
N GLN A 34 -17.13 3.14 -10.77
CA GLN A 34 -17.30 2.12 -11.81
C GLN A 34 -15.98 1.44 -12.23
N LEU A 35 -14.84 2.01 -11.84
CA LEU A 35 -13.51 1.45 -12.09
C LEU A 35 -13.06 0.51 -10.97
N ARG A 36 -13.87 0.29 -9.92
CA ARG A 36 -13.51 -0.60 -8.82
C ARG A 36 -13.22 -2.01 -9.33
N PRO A 37 -12.07 -2.61 -8.94
CA PRO A 37 -11.75 -3.93 -9.40
C PRO A 37 -12.63 -5.01 -8.74
N PRO A 38 -12.76 -6.21 -9.36
CA PRO A 38 -13.55 -7.29 -8.78
C PRO A 38 -13.02 -7.72 -7.41
N ARG A 39 -13.92 -7.87 -6.42
CA ARG A 39 -13.61 -8.25 -5.04
C ARG A 39 -12.66 -9.45 -4.94
N ARG A 40 -12.94 -10.50 -5.72
CA ARG A 40 -12.17 -11.74 -5.73
C ARG A 40 -10.69 -11.53 -6.10
N GLU A 41 -10.41 -10.66 -7.07
CA GLU A 41 -9.03 -10.41 -7.53
C GLU A 41 -8.24 -9.59 -6.51
N ILE A 42 -8.89 -8.62 -5.85
CA ILE A 42 -8.27 -7.84 -4.76
C ILE A 42 -7.94 -8.72 -3.55
N VAL A 43 -8.87 -9.57 -3.14
CA VAL A 43 -8.63 -10.54 -2.05
C VAL A 43 -7.45 -11.44 -2.38
N ARG A 44 -7.41 -12.00 -3.60
CA ARG A 44 -6.30 -12.85 -4.05
C ARG A 44 -4.96 -12.09 -4.05
N LEU A 45 -4.95 -10.81 -4.47
CA LEU A 45 -3.75 -9.98 -4.43
C LEU A 45 -3.27 -9.72 -3.00
N ALA A 46 -4.18 -9.41 -2.08
CA ALA A 46 -3.85 -9.24 -0.68
C ALA A 46 -3.28 -10.53 -0.07
N GLU A 47 -3.83 -11.70 -0.42
CA GLU A 47 -3.31 -13.00 0.02
C GLU A 47 -1.89 -13.26 -0.50
N VAL A 48 -1.63 -12.90 -1.76
CA VAL A 48 -0.29 -13.01 -2.36
C VAL A 48 0.69 -12.11 -1.62
N GLU A 49 0.35 -10.85 -1.33
CA GLU A 49 1.25 -9.94 -0.62
C GLU A 49 1.54 -10.41 0.81
N LEU A 50 0.54 -10.95 1.54
CA LEU A 50 0.74 -11.54 2.87
C LEU A 50 1.59 -12.83 2.87
N ARG A 51 1.80 -13.45 1.70
CA ARG A 51 2.69 -14.63 1.54
C ARG A 51 4.10 -14.23 1.14
N ARG A 52 4.31 -13.03 0.62
CA ARG A 52 5.66 -12.58 0.27
C ARG A 52 6.45 -12.35 1.56
N PRO A 53 7.75 -12.67 1.59
CA PRO A 53 8.59 -12.33 2.72
C PRO A 53 8.51 -10.82 2.94
N SER A 54 8.19 -10.43 4.18
CA SER A 54 8.06 -9.03 4.56
C SER A 54 9.36 -8.34 4.21
N LYS A 55 9.31 -7.38 3.29
CA LYS A 55 10.47 -6.53 3.00
C LYS A 55 10.40 -5.35 3.95
N THR A 56 11.44 -5.19 4.76
CA THR A 56 11.81 -3.94 5.45
C THR A 56 12.25 -2.90 4.41
N SER A 57 11.36 -2.51 3.51
CA SER A 57 11.65 -1.44 2.57
C SER A 57 11.40 -0.11 3.25
N SER A 58 12.48 0.51 3.72
CA SER A 58 12.52 1.76 4.48
C SER A 58 12.34 3.05 3.65
N GLU A 59 12.05 2.95 2.33
CA GLU A 59 11.89 4.15 1.48
C GLU A 59 10.43 4.35 1.07
N ARG A 60 9.90 5.56 1.33
CA ARG A 60 8.55 6.00 0.95
C ARG A 60 8.61 7.23 0.03
N THR A 61 7.82 7.24 -1.03
CA THR A 61 7.60 8.38 -1.94
C THR A 61 6.77 9.49 -1.29
N ALA A 62 6.91 10.72 -1.78
CA ALA A 62 6.06 11.85 -1.38
C ALA A 62 4.55 11.55 -1.53
N PHE A 63 4.18 10.72 -2.50
CA PHE A 63 2.80 10.28 -2.70
C PHE A 63 2.38 9.19 -1.72
N GLU A 64 3.28 8.24 -1.43
CA GLU A 64 3.06 7.22 -0.40
C GLU A 64 2.93 7.83 1.00
N ARG A 65 3.48 9.03 1.23
CA ARG A 65 3.21 9.81 2.45
C ARG A 65 1.78 10.32 2.57
N GLN A 66 1.02 10.31 1.48
CA GLN A 66 -0.40 10.66 1.46
C GLN A 66 -1.29 9.42 1.64
N SER A 67 -0.72 8.26 1.97
CA SER A 67 -1.49 7.07 2.26
C SER A 67 -2.50 7.34 3.38
N PRO A 68 -3.79 6.99 3.18
CA PRO A 68 -4.81 7.18 4.19
C PRO A 68 -4.64 6.21 5.37
N PHE A 69 -3.87 5.14 5.20
CA PHE A 69 -3.62 4.10 6.21
C PHE A 69 -2.35 4.34 7.03
N ARG A 70 -1.94 5.61 7.18
CA ARG A 70 -0.86 5.98 8.09
C ARG A 70 -1.34 5.83 9.54
N LEU A 71 -0.50 5.20 10.36
CA LEU A 71 -0.66 5.19 11.81
C LEU A 71 0.18 6.30 12.46
N ASP A 72 -0.10 6.51 13.74
CA ASP A 72 -0.26 7.79 14.44
C ASP A 72 0.93 8.76 14.53
N SER A 73 0.68 9.88 15.22
CA SER A 73 1.63 10.94 15.57
C SER A 73 2.77 10.52 16.51
N ARG A 74 2.81 9.26 16.99
CA ARG A 74 3.87 8.70 17.84
C ARG A 74 4.94 7.95 17.04
N GLY A 75 4.81 7.86 15.72
CA GLY A 75 5.87 7.36 14.85
C GLY A 75 5.95 5.83 14.73
N ASN A 76 4.94 5.10 15.20
CA ASN A 76 4.83 3.66 14.96
C ASN A 76 4.41 3.44 13.49
N GLU A 77 5.40 3.42 12.60
CA GLU A 77 5.19 3.07 11.20
C GLU A 77 4.59 1.66 11.11
N LEU A 78 3.43 1.53 10.47
CA LEU A 78 2.87 0.24 10.12
C LEU A 78 3.86 -0.51 9.23
N ALA A 79 4.00 -1.83 9.43
CA ALA A 79 4.77 -2.65 8.51
C ALA A 79 4.30 -2.42 7.07
N PRO A 80 5.21 -2.16 6.11
CA PRO A 80 4.83 -1.77 4.75
C PRO A 80 3.86 -2.75 4.09
N THR A 81 4.05 -4.05 4.31
CA THR A 81 3.17 -5.12 3.79
C THR A 81 1.74 -4.96 4.28
N LEU A 82 1.55 -4.66 5.57
CA LEU A 82 0.22 -4.46 6.15
C LEU A 82 -0.44 -3.21 5.55
N GLU A 83 0.33 -2.14 5.33
CA GLU A 83 -0.18 -0.93 4.70
C GLU A 83 -0.70 -1.22 3.29
N LEU A 84 0.08 -1.95 2.51
CA LEU A 84 -0.31 -2.36 1.16
C LEU A 84 -1.58 -3.20 1.16
N VAL A 85 -1.70 -4.14 2.11
CA VAL A 85 -2.90 -4.96 2.25
C VAL A 85 -4.13 -4.10 2.54
N PHE A 86 -4.03 -3.11 3.44
CA PHE A 86 -5.13 -2.19 3.72
C PHE A 86 -5.49 -1.29 2.52
N ILE A 87 -4.47 -0.82 1.77
CA ILE A 87 -4.70 -0.08 0.51
C ILE A 87 -5.46 -0.95 -0.49
N LEU A 88 -5.09 -2.23 -0.64
CA LEU A 88 -5.79 -3.16 -1.52
C LEU A 88 -7.23 -3.37 -1.06
N LEU A 89 -7.46 -3.62 0.23
CA LEU A 89 -8.80 -3.82 0.79
C LEU A 89 -9.69 -2.58 0.62
N ALA A 90 -9.11 -1.37 0.64
CA ALA A 90 -9.82 -0.12 0.40
C ALA A 90 -10.40 -0.01 -1.02
N LEU A 91 -9.88 -0.77 -1.98
CA LEU A 91 -10.43 -0.82 -3.34
C LEU A 91 -11.81 -1.48 -3.40
N ILE A 92 -12.18 -2.26 -2.38
CA ILE A 92 -13.39 -3.09 -2.35
C ILE A 92 -14.25 -2.85 -1.10
N GLY A 93 -13.84 -1.92 -0.23
CA GLY A 93 -14.48 -1.62 1.04
C GLY A 93 -14.45 -0.13 1.35
N ASP A 94 -14.91 0.22 2.54
CA ASP A 94 -14.85 1.60 3.02
C ASP A 94 -13.47 1.89 3.64
N ALA A 95 -12.76 2.85 3.05
CA ALA A 95 -11.42 3.21 3.51
C ALA A 95 -11.42 3.80 4.94
N GLY A 96 -12.49 4.50 5.34
CA GLY A 96 -12.64 5.06 6.68
C GLY A 96 -12.79 3.97 7.74
N GLN A 97 -13.66 2.99 7.50
CA GLN A 97 -13.82 1.83 8.36
C GLN A 97 -12.53 1.01 8.48
N LEU A 98 -11.85 0.77 7.36
CA LEU A 98 -10.56 0.08 7.35
C LEU A 98 -9.49 0.85 8.13
N ARG A 99 -9.48 2.19 8.09
CA ARG A 99 -8.58 3.00 8.92
C ARG A 99 -8.87 2.88 10.40
N LEU A 100 -10.14 2.87 10.79
CA LEU A 100 -10.55 2.69 12.19
C LEU A 100 -10.12 1.30 12.69
N ALA A 101 -10.37 0.26 11.88
CA ALA A 101 -9.93 -1.10 12.17
C ALA A 101 -8.42 -1.18 12.35
N LEU A 102 -7.66 -0.59 11.43
CA LEU A 102 -6.20 -0.54 11.49
C LEU A 102 -5.71 0.14 12.76
N SER A 103 -6.25 1.33 13.08
CA SER A 103 -5.93 2.09 14.29
C SER A 103 -6.21 1.29 15.56
N ALA A 104 -7.36 0.62 15.60
CA ALA A 104 -7.77 -0.23 16.71
C ALA A 104 -6.80 -1.41 16.89
N VAL A 105 -6.48 -2.15 15.82
CA VAL A 105 -5.57 -3.31 15.84
C VAL A 105 -4.15 -2.95 16.29
N THR A 106 -3.68 -1.76 15.96
CA THR A 106 -2.34 -1.30 16.38
C THR A 106 -2.33 -0.53 17.69
N SER A 107 -3.47 -0.44 18.38
CA SER A 107 -3.55 0.27 19.65
C SER A 107 -2.70 -0.40 20.73
N ALA A 108 -2.15 0.36 21.67
CA ALA A 108 -1.53 -0.21 22.86
C ALA A 108 -2.57 -0.81 23.83
N ASP A 109 -3.82 -0.35 23.75
CA ASP A 109 -4.95 -0.81 24.56
C ASP A 109 -5.48 -2.16 24.05
N ALA A 110 -5.43 -3.18 24.90
CA ALA A 110 -5.87 -4.54 24.58
C ALA A 110 -7.36 -4.63 24.20
N THR A 111 -8.22 -3.83 24.83
CA THR A 111 -9.66 -3.81 24.54
C THR A 111 -9.90 -3.26 23.14
N ARG A 112 -9.25 -2.14 22.79
CA ARG A 112 -9.33 -1.55 21.45
C ARG A 112 -8.74 -2.47 20.38
N ARG A 113 -7.63 -3.14 20.68
CA ARG A 113 -7.08 -4.17 19.77
C ARG A 113 -8.08 -5.27 19.52
N GLY A 114 -8.71 -5.82 20.56
CA GLY A 114 -9.75 -6.84 20.45
C GLY A 114 -10.88 -6.42 19.50
N THR A 115 -11.43 -5.22 19.71
CA THR A 115 -12.48 -4.67 18.83
C THR A 115 -12.02 -4.48 17.39
N GLY A 116 -10.78 -4.04 17.18
CA GLY A 116 -10.19 -3.93 15.84
C GLY A 116 -10.08 -5.28 15.13
N LEU A 117 -9.65 -6.32 15.86
CA LEU A 117 -9.53 -7.68 15.34
C LEU A 117 -10.91 -8.29 15.03
N GLU A 118 -11.90 -8.09 15.90
CA GLU A 118 -13.30 -8.50 15.66
C GLU A 118 -13.90 -7.80 14.44
N PHE A 119 -13.60 -6.52 14.25
CA PHE A 119 -14.06 -5.81 13.06
C PHE A 119 -13.44 -6.39 11.78
N LEU A 120 -12.12 -6.66 11.80
CA LEU A 120 -11.45 -7.30 10.67
C LEU A 120 -11.96 -8.73 10.44
N ASP A 121 -12.37 -9.42 11.50
CA ASP A 121 -12.97 -10.75 11.41
C ASP A 121 -14.25 -10.74 10.55
N ASN A 122 -15.11 -9.74 10.77
CA ASN A 122 -16.34 -9.57 10.01
C ASN A 122 -16.11 -9.08 8.56
N LEU A 123 -14.99 -8.40 8.30
CA LEU A 123 -14.72 -7.78 7.00
C LEU A 123 -13.92 -8.68 6.05
N LEU A 124 -13.04 -9.51 6.61
CA LEU A 124 -12.02 -10.24 5.85
C LEU A 124 -12.37 -11.72 5.65
N PRO A 125 -12.04 -12.29 4.48
CA PRO A 125 -12.04 -13.73 4.28
C PRO A 125 -11.14 -14.44 5.33
N PRO A 126 -11.50 -15.67 5.76
CA PRO A 126 -10.78 -16.39 6.81
C PRO A 126 -9.25 -16.51 6.58
N ASN A 127 -8.85 -16.66 5.32
CA ASN A 127 -7.45 -16.83 4.93
C ASN A 127 -6.61 -15.56 5.14
N LEU A 128 -7.21 -14.38 4.89
CA LEU A 128 -6.57 -13.08 5.11
C LEU A 128 -6.52 -12.77 6.60
N ARG A 129 -7.62 -13.06 7.31
CA ARG A 129 -7.76 -12.87 8.75
C ARG A 129 -6.60 -13.49 9.53
N LEU A 130 -6.40 -14.81 9.40
CA LEU A 130 -5.37 -15.53 10.19
C LEU A 130 -3.96 -14.93 10.02
N ARG A 131 -3.61 -14.54 8.79
CA ARG A 131 -2.30 -13.96 8.48
C ARG A 131 -2.15 -12.53 8.98
N LEU A 132 -3.22 -11.75 8.91
CA LEU A 132 -3.21 -10.36 9.34
C LEU A 132 -3.13 -10.27 10.87
N ILE A 133 -3.87 -11.13 11.57
CA ILE A 133 -3.78 -11.28 13.05
C ILE A 133 -2.34 -11.65 13.43
N ALA A 134 -1.77 -12.69 12.83
CA ALA A 134 -0.41 -13.12 13.12
C ALA A 134 0.64 -12.02 12.86
N LEU A 135 0.42 -11.14 11.87
CA LEU A 135 1.31 -10.03 11.59
C LEU A 135 1.13 -8.87 12.58
N ALA A 136 -0.09 -8.62 13.03
CA ALA A 136 -0.40 -7.56 14.00
C ALA A 136 0.11 -7.87 15.42
N GLU A 137 0.25 -9.16 15.75
CA GLU A 137 0.81 -9.63 17.03
C GLU A 137 2.34 -9.56 17.09
N GLN A 138 3.02 -9.24 15.98
CA GLN A 138 4.48 -9.13 15.95
C GLN A 138 4.95 -7.77 16.51
N PRO A 139 5.86 -7.75 17.51
CA PRO A 139 6.33 -6.51 18.14
C PRO A 139 7.33 -5.70 17.29
N GLU A 140 7.87 -6.27 16.20
CA GLU A 140 8.99 -5.71 15.42
C GLU A 140 8.61 -4.78 14.25
N LEU A 141 7.37 -4.29 14.20
CA LEU A 141 6.83 -3.59 13.02
C LEU A 141 7.40 -2.16 12.81
N THR A 142 8.28 -1.66 13.70
CA THR A 142 8.76 -0.28 13.74
C THR A 142 10.14 -0.09 13.11
N GLN A 143 10.24 0.56 11.93
CA GLN A 143 11.53 1.03 11.38
C GLN A 143 11.43 2.39 10.64
N ALA A 144 12.54 3.14 10.65
CA ALA A 144 12.71 4.55 10.29
C ALA A 144 12.79 4.88 8.77
N SER A 145 12.67 6.18 8.45
CA SER A 145 12.23 6.73 7.15
C SER A 145 13.33 7.39 6.27
N HIS A 146 13.30 7.16 4.94
CA HIS A 146 13.96 7.99 3.90
C HIS A 146 13.06 8.18 2.62
N VAL A 147 13.37 9.15 1.73
CA VAL A 147 12.42 9.80 0.78
C VAL A 147 12.59 9.40 -0.71
N VAL A 148 11.48 9.10 -1.42
CA VAL A 148 11.45 8.94 -2.90
C VAL A 148 10.76 10.14 -3.61
N PRO A 149 11.21 10.56 -4.81
CA PRO A 149 10.73 11.78 -5.49
C PRO A 149 9.27 11.73 -5.99
N ARG A 150 8.56 12.86 -5.83
CA ARG A 150 7.14 13.09 -6.22
C ARG A 150 6.84 12.82 -7.70
N SER A 151 7.80 13.11 -8.59
CA SER A 151 7.66 12.99 -10.04
C SER A 151 7.37 11.58 -10.55
N VAL A 152 7.86 10.54 -9.84
CA VAL A 152 7.62 9.14 -10.21
C VAL A 152 6.15 8.78 -10.08
N VAL A 153 5.48 9.35 -9.08
CA VAL A 153 4.12 8.93 -8.75
C VAL A 153 3.05 9.71 -9.52
N GLU A 154 3.33 10.98 -9.83
CA GLU A 154 2.54 11.73 -10.78
C GLU A 154 2.58 11.07 -12.18
N ALA A 155 3.74 10.57 -12.60
CA ALA A 155 3.86 9.79 -13.83
C ALA A 155 3.00 8.51 -13.82
N LEU A 156 3.01 7.76 -12.71
CA LEU A 156 2.12 6.59 -12.50
C LEU A 156 0.65 6.95 -12.63
N ALA A 157 0.22 8.05 -12.01
CA ALA A 157 -1.17 8.48 -12.02
C ALA A 157 -1.63 8.99 -13.39
N VAL A 158 -0.71 9.49 -14.22
CA VAL A 158 -0.97 9.88 -15.61
C VAL A 158 -1.04 8.64 -16.51
N GLU A 159 -0.07 7.72 -16.40
CA GLU A 159 -0.03 6.48 -17.20
C GLU A 159 -1.25 5.58 -16.93
N LEU A 160 -1.65 5.45 -15.65
CA LEU A 160 -2.88 4.72 -15.28
C LEU A 160 -4.15 5.34 -15.88
N ARG A 161 -4.17 6.67 -16.09
CA ARG A 161 -5.29 7.36 -16.76
C ARG A 161 -5.27 7.16 -18.27
N CYS A 162 -4.09 7.11 -18.87
CA CYS A 162 -3.91 6.91 -20.31
C CYS A 162 -4.05 5.45 -20.75
N GLY A 163 -3.95 4.48 -19.84
CA GLY A 163 -4.23 3.07 -20.09
C GLY A 163 -3.04 2.22 -20.55
N GLU A 164 -1.88 2.83 -20.74
CA GLU A 164 -0.61 2.14 -20.99
C GLU A 164 0.28 2.28 -19.74
N LEU A 165 0.15 1.31 -18.84
CA LEU A 165 1.08 1.20 -17.71
C LEU A 165 2.22 0.27 -18.12
N SER A 166 3.38 0.82 -18.46
CA SER A 166 4.58 0.02 -18.73
C SER A 166 5.46 -0.01 -17.48
N VAL A 167 5.65 -1.21 -16.90
CA VAL A 167 6.57 -1.41 -15.76
C VAL A 167 7.99 -0.99 -16.10
N GLU A 168 8.40 -1.13 -17.36
CA GLU A 168 9.72 -0.71 -17.83
C GLU A 168 9.85 0.81 -17.90
N ALA A 169 8.82 1.52 -18.39
CA ALA A 169 8.78 2.98 -18.36
C ALA A 169 8.82 3.52 -16.92
N LEU A 170 8.10 2.84 -16.02
CA LEU A 170 8.06 3.14 -14.59
C LEU A 170 9.41 2.96 -13.91
N ARG A 171 10.10 1.85 -14.19
CA ARG A 171 11.47 1.60 -13.73
C ARG A 171 12.44 2.64 -14.27
N ALA A 172 12.35 3.00 -15.55
CA ALA A 172 13.21 4.00 -16.17
C ALA A 172 13.04 5.37 -15.49
N LYS A 173 11.79 5.79 -15.26
CA LYS A 173 11.48 7.05 -14.55
C LYS A 173 11.95 7.03 -13.10
N TYR A 174 11.79 5.92 -12.39
CA TYR A 174 12.30 5.77 -11.03
C TYR A 174 13.83 5.88 -10.97
N ARG A 175 14.55 5.18 -11.86
CA ARG A 175 16.03 5.26 -11.94
C ARG A 175 16.49 6.68 -12.28
N ALA A 176 15.83 7.36 -13.21
CA ALA A 176 16.13 8.73 -13.59
C ALA A 176 15.89 9.72 -12.44
N ALA A 177 14.79 9.56 -11.70
CA ALA A 177 14.50 10.38 -10.53
C ALA A 177 15.51 10.13 -9.39
N LYS A 178 15.93 8.89 -9.19
CA LYS A 178 16.95 8.52 -8.18
C LYS A 178 18.31 9.12 -8.50
N ARG A 179 18.75 9.10 -9.77
CA ARG A 179 20.00 9.79 -10.20
C ARG A 179 19.94 11.29 -9.92
N LYS A 180 18.86 11.96 -10.32
CA LYS A 180 18.67 13.41 -10.07
C LYS A 180 18.67 13.78 -8.58
N SER A 181 18.18 12.91 -7.71
CA SER A 181 18.23 13.11 -6.26
C SER A 181 19.64 12.91 -5.68
N TYR A 182 20.46 12.06 -6.29
CA TYR A 182 21.84 11.83 -5.88
C TYR A 182 22.75 12.98 -6.31
N ASP A 183 22.59 13.48 -7.54
CA ASP A 183 23.38 14.59 -8.07
C ASP A 183 23.13 15.88 -7.26
N ARG A 184 21.87 16.19 -6.95
CA ARG A 184 21.50 17.34 -6.09
C ARG A 184 21.98 17.25 -4.65
N ALA A 185 22.27 16.04 -4.15
CA ALA A 185 22.82 15.84 -2.81
C ALA A 185 24.35 15.87 -2.79
N SER A 186 25.00 15.81 -3.96
CA SER A 186 26.45 15.91 -4.11
C SER A 186 26.92 17.35 -4.39
N ASP A 187 26.02 18.23 -4.85
CA ASP A 187 26.29 19.65 -5.14
C ASP A 187 25.96 20.59 -3.96
N ALA A 188 25.51 20.04 -2.82
CA ALA A 188 25.15 20.77 -1.60
C ALA A 188 26.04 20.36 -0.44
#